data_AF-A0A923E2F0-F1
#
_entry.id   AF-A0A923E2F0-F1
#
_cell.length_a   1.000
_cell.length_b   1.000
_cell.length_c   1.000
_cell.angle_alpha   90.00
_cell.angle_beta   90.00
_cell.angle_gamma   90.00
#
_symmetry.space_group_name_H-M   'P 1'
#
loop_
_entity.id
_entity.type
_entity.pdbx_description
1 polymer ?
#
loop_
_entity_poly.entity_id
_entity_poly.type
_entity_poly.pdbx_seq_one_letter_code
_entity_poly.pdbx_strand_id
1 'polypeptide(L)'
;MSCTNGHLISVAENTNFALGEDISLTVAGVRIEDGVMMATPDTVDLSGATRGVHASLVVGEAVTHAGVGTFTLLDVVPRTRPPGFDGGGGTATFCFEPDPDFVLDPRVS
;
A
#
# COMPACT_ATOMS: atom_id res chain seq x y z
N MET A 1 1.28 16.61 -1.65
CA MET A 1 0.94 15.90 -0.41
C MET A 1 2.23 15.47 0.24
N SER A 2 2.47 15.80 1.51
CA SER A 2 3.69 15.46 2.22
C SER A 2 3.36 14.47 3.33
N CYS A 3 4.10 13.36 3.40
CA CYS A 3 4.05 12.44 4.53
C CYS A 3 4.86 13.00 5.69
N THR A 4 4.29 13.97 6.41
CA THR A 4 5.03 14.72 7.43
C THR A 4 5.02 14.02 8.80
N ASN A 5 3.96 13.27 9.10
CA ASN A 5 3.76 12.59 10.38
C ASN A 5 3.71 11.05 10.24
N GLY A 6 4.04 10.52 9.06
CA GLY A 6 4.01 9.09 8.78
C GLY A 6 5.31 8.59 8.17
N HIS A 7 5.32 7.30 7.82
CA HIS A 7 6.41 6.62 7.16
C HIS A 7 6.13 6.52 5.66
N LEU A 8 7.12 6.85 4.84
CA LEU A 8 6.99 6.71 3.39
C LEU A 8 7.34 5.28 3.00
N ILE A 9 6.34 4.55 2.48
CA ILE A 9 6.49 3.14 2.13
C ILE A 9 6.25 2.97 0.64
N SER A 10 7.20 2.36 -0.06
CA SER A 10 7.05 1.99 -1.47
C SER A 10 6.98 0.48 -1.58
N VAL A 11 5.87 -0.03 -2.11
CA VAL A 11 5.59 -1.47 -2.22
C VAL A 11 5.49 -1.85 -3.68
N ALA A 12 6.24 -2.87 -4.07
CA ALA A 12 6.09 -3.50 -5.37
C ALA A 12 4.84 -4.39 -5.37
N GLU A 13 4.11 -4.36 -6.47
CA GLU A 13 2.87 -5.08 -6.61
C GLU A 13 3.04 -6.60 -6.40
N ASN A 14 2.15 -7.19 -5.60
CA ASN A 14 2.18 -8.58 -5.15
C ASN A 14 3.41 -8.96 -4.30
N THR A 15 4.02 -7.98 -3.62
CA THR A 15 5.06 -8.23 -2.62
C THR A 15 4.56 -7.92 -1.22
N ASN A 16 5.01 -8.69 -0.23
CA ASN A 16 4.70 -8.44 1.17
C ASN A 16 5.77 -7.54 1.77
N PHE A 17 5.37 -6.32 2.13
CA PHE A 17 6.16 -5.38 2.89
C PHE A 17 5.79 -5.53 4.38
N ALA A 18 6.71 -6.03 5.20
CA ALA A 18 6.47 -6.21 6.63
C ALA A 18 6.22 -4.84 7.30
N LEU A 19 5.04 -4.69 7.91
CA LEU A 19 4.68 -3.50 8.68
C LEU A 19 4.95 -3.70 10.18
N GLY A 20 4.77 -4.92 10.67
CA GLY A 20 4.99 -5.32 12.06
C GLY A 20 5.32 -6.81 12.13
N GLU A 21 5.26 -7.38 13.35
CA GLU A 21 5.66 -8.77 13.59
C GLU A 21 4.79 -9.79 12.82
N ASP A 22 3.48 -9.52 12.71
CA ASP A 22 2.50 -10.48 12.21
C ASP A 22 1.65 -9.95 11.04
N ILE A 23 1.95 -8.74 10.54
CA ILE A 23 1.19 -8.09 9.48
C ILE A 23 2.10 -7.45 8.42
N SER A 24 1.71 -7.62 7.16
CA SER A 24 2.38 -7.04 6.00
C SER A 24 1.40 -6.25 5.14
N LEU A 25 1.89 -5.19 4.50
CA LEU A 25 1.22 -4.51 3.40
C LEU A 25 1.55 -5.23 2.09
N THR A 26 0.53 -5.49 1.27
CA THR A 26 0.67 -5.85 -0.13
C THR A 26 -0.14 -4.88 -0.98
N VAL A 27 0.12 -4.84 -2.28
CA VAL A 27 -0.59 -3.96 -3.19
C VAL A 27 -0.88 -4.68 -4.50
N ALA A 28 -2.05 -4.40 -5.06
CA ALA A 28 -2.52 -4.89 -6.34
C ALA A 28 -3.07 -3.74 -7.20
N GLY A 29 -3.27 -3.98 -8.49
CA GLY A 29 -3.92 -3.06 -9.41
C GLY A 29 -3.18 -1.74 -9.60
N VAL A 30 -1.85 -1.74 -9.51
CA VAL A 30 -1.02 -0.53 -9.69
C VAL A 30 -1.08 -0.09 -11.16
N ARG A 31 -1.83 0.97 -11.45
CA ARG A 31 -2.11 1.40 -12.83
C ARG A 31 -2.35 2.90 -12.97
N ILE A 32 -2.30 3.35 -14.22
CA ILE A 32 -2.76 4.67 -14.65
C ILE A 32 -3.84 4.45 -15.70
N GLU A 33 -5.06 4.88 -15.40
CA GLU A 33 -6.23 4.73 -16.26
C GLU A 33 -6.85 6.10 -16.49
N ASP A 34 -6.95 6.55 -17.74
CA ASP A 34 -7.41 7.90 -18.11
C ASP A 34 -6.68 9.04 -17.36
N GLY A 35 -5.40 8.86 -17.07
CA GLY A 35 -4.57 9.80 -16.30
C GLY A 35 -4.76 9.74 -14.78
N VAL A 36 -5.62 8.84 -14.30
CA VAL A 36 -5.87 8.61 -12.87
C VAL A 36 -4.93 7.53 -12.36
N MET A 37 -4.12 7.89 -11.36
CA MET A 37 -3.19 7.00 -10.69
C MET A 37 -3.89 6.20 -9.60
N MET A 38 -3.87 4.87 -9.69
CA MET A 38 -4.63 3.99 -8.80
C MET A 38 -3.82 2.81 -8.29
N ALA A 39 -4.09 2.39 -7.05
CA ALA A 39 -3.57 1.17 -6.47
C ALA A 39 -4.52 0.63 -5.38
N THR A 40 -4.50 -0.67 -5.15
CA THR A 40 -5.33 -1.35 -4.15
C THR A 40 -4.43 -1.92 -3.06
N PRO A 41 -4.20 -1.21 -1.94
CA PRO A 41 -3.52 -1.77 -0.78
C PRO A 41 -4.35 -2.87 -0.12
N ASP A 42 -3.65 -3.86 0.41
CA ASP A 42 -4.20 -4.89 1.29
C ASP A 42 -3.22 -5.21 2.42
N THR A 43 -3.73 -5.63 3.57
CA THR A 43 -2.92 -6.09 4.70
C THR A 43 -3.13 -7.57 4.88
N VAL A 44 -2.05 -8.33 4.95
CA VAL A 44 -2.08 -9.79 5.11
C VAL A 44 -1.35 -10.22 6.37
N ASP A 45 -1.81 -11.31 6.98
CA ASP A 45 -1.07 -11.95 8.08
C ASP A 45 0.06 -12.86 7.58
N LEU A 46 0.78 -13.50 8.51
CA LEU A 46 1.87 -14.44 8.20
C LEU A 46 1.45 -15.66 7.35
N SER A 47 0.16 -15.99 7.29
CA SER A 47 -0.37 -17.05 6.43
C SER A 47 -0.70 -16.56 5.02
N GLY A 48 -0.65 -15.24 4.78
CA GLY A 48 -1.06 -14.59 3.55
C GLY A 48 -2.56 -14.31 3.47
N ALA A 49 -3.31 -14.48 4.57
CA ALA A 49 -4.74 -14.18 4.60
C ALA A 49 -4.97 -12.67 4.75
N THR A 50 -5.85 -12.11 3.93
CA THR A 50 -6.31 -10.71 4.02
C THR A 50 -6.92 -10.41 5.40
N ARG A 51 -6.50 -9.29 6.00
CA ARG A 51 -6.83 -8.92 7.39
C ARG A 51 -7.60 -7.62 7.58
N GLY A 52 -7.80 -6.78 6.57
CA GLY A 52 -8.75 -5.68 6.79
C GLY A 52 -8.87 -4.61 5.72
N VAL A 53 -7.80 -4.28 5.01
CA VAL A 53 -7.90 -3.27 3.94
C VAL A 53 -7.95 -3.95 2.58
N HIS A 54 -8.95 -3.60 1.77
CA HIS A 54 -9.02 -4.00 0.38
C HIS A 54 -9.87 -2.97 -0.37
N ALA A 55 -9.26 -1.83 -0.67
CA ALA A 55 -9.94 -0.70 -1.30
C ALA A 55 -9.08 -0.18 -2.46
N SER A 56 -9.70 0.04 -3.62
CA SER A 56 -9.00 0.72 -4.71
C SER A 56 -8.94 2.20 -4.40
N LEU A 57 -7.72 2.73 -4.29
CA LEU A 57 -7.46 4.13 -3.99
C LEU A 57 -6.98 4.85 -5.23
N VAL A 58 -7.42 6.10 -5.39
CA VAL A 58 -6.79 7.11 -6.24
C VAL A 58 -5.73 7.86 -5.44
N VAL A 59 -4.68 8.38 -6.10
CA VAL A 59 -3.68 9.23 -5.43
C VAL A 59 -4.35 10.37 -4.66
N GLY A 60 -4.06 10.44 -3.36
CA GLY A 60 -4.62 11.36 -2.37
C GLY A 60 -5.73 10.78 -1.51
N GLU A 61 -6.29 9.63 -1.88
CA GLU A 61 -7.22 8.89 -1.03
C GLU A 61 -6.47 8.06 0.00
N ALA A 62 -7.20 7.73 1.08
CA ALA A 62 -6.67 6.95 2.18
C ALA A 62 -7.62 5.83 2.61
N VAL A 63 -7.05 4.79 3.21
CA VAL A 63 -7.79 3.71 3.86
C VAL A 63 -7.18 3.41 5.22
N THR A 64 -8.03 3.14 6.21
CA THR A 64 -7.60 2.85 7.59
C THR A 64 -7.87 1.39 7.94
N HIS A 65 -6.85 0.72 8.47
CA HIS A 65 -6.98 -0.55 9.15
C HIS A 65 -6.94 -0.30 10.67
N ALA A 66 -8.06 -0.56 11.36
CA ALA A 66 -8.14 -0.37 12.81
C ALA A 66 -7.10 -1.23 13.55
N GLY A 67 -6.34 -0.63 14.46
CA GLY A 67 -5.28 -1.27 15.23
C GLY A 67 -3.94 -1.38 14.49
N VAL A 68 -3.83 -0.86 13.27
CA VAL A 68 -2.60 -0.90 12.45
C VAL A 68 -2.22 0.50 12.00
N GLY A 69 -3.13 1.21 11.32
CA GLY A 69 -2.88 2.57 10.86
C GLY A 69 -3.60 2.92 9.57
N THR A 70 -3.26 4.10 9.04
CA THR A 70 -3.84 4.68 7.82
C THR A 70 -2.83 4.71 6.69
N PHE A 71 -3.26 4.28 5.51
CA PHE A 71 -2.48 4.29 4.27
C PHE A 71 -3.06 5.34 3.33
N THR A 72 -2.30 6.40 3.02
CA THR A 72 -2.66 7.39 2.00
C THR A 72 -1.85 7.14 0.74
N LEU A 73 -2.49 6.92 -0.41
CA LEU A 73 -1.79 6.72 -1.68
C LEU A 73 -1.18 8.04 -2.16
N LEU A 74 0.14 8.08 -2.35
CA LEU A 74 0.86 9.28 -2.77
C LEU A 74 1.27 9.26 -4.24
N ASP A 75 1.66 8.10 -4.76
CA ASP A 75 2.17 7.95 -6.12
C ASP A 75 2.04 6.49 -6.61
N VAL A 76 2.01 6.32 -7.93
CA VAL A 76 2.08 5.01 -8.58
C VAL A 76 3.03 5.06 -9.78
N VAL A 77 3.90 4.05 -9.86
CA VAL A 77 4.78 3.83 -11.00
C VAL A 77 4.39 2.50 -11.63
N PRO A 78 3.52 2.49 -12.66
CA PRO A 78 3.16 1.25 -13.33
C PRO A 78 4.37 0.70 -14.09
N ARG A 79 4.45 -0.62 -14.19
CA ARG A 79 5.41 -1.26 -15.11
C ARG A 79 4.82 -1.25 -16.52
N THR A 80 5.62 -0.91 -17.52
CA THR A 80 5.19 -0.95 -18.92
C THR A 80 4.72 -2.36 -19.29
N ARG A 81 3.45 -2.48 -19.69
CA ARG A 81 2.84 -3.73 -20.14
C ARG A 81 1.98 -3.51 -21.39
N PRO A 82 1.70 -4.59 -22.16
CA PRO A 82 0.70 -4.54 -23.20
C PRO A 82 -0.66 -4.07 -22.65
N PRO A 83 -1.46 -3.33 -23.43
CA PRO A 83 -2.81 -2.91 -23.03
C PRO A 83 -3.67 -4.10 -22.59
N GLY A 84 -4.46 -3.94 -21.52
CA GLY A 84 -5.40 -4.96 -21.02
C GLY A 84 -4.82 -5.97 -20.01
N PHE A 85 -3.59 -5.77 -19.54
CA PHE A 85 -3.01 -6.57 -18.45
C PHE A 85 -2.90 -5.72 -17.17
N ASP A 86 -3.81 -5.94 -16.23
CA ASP A 86 -3.70 -5.43 -14.87
C ASP A 86 -2.88 -6.41 -14.01
N GLY A 87 -2.08 -5.92 -13.08
CA GLY A 87 -1.34 -6.77 -12.15
C GLY A 87 0.09 -7.14 -12.57
N GLY A 88 1.05 -6.73 -11.74
CA GLY A 88 2.39 -7.25 -11.55
C GLY A 88 3.52 -6.24 -11.85
N GLY A 89 4.34 -5.98 -10.83
CA GLY A 89 5.63 -5.30 -10.94
C GLY A 89 5.58 -3.77 -11.01
N GLY A 90 4.40 -3.15 -10.94
CA GLY A 90 4.29 -1.73 -10.63
C GLY A 90 4.70 -1.45 -9.17
N THR A 91 4.95 -0.19 -8.82
CA THR A 91 5.21 0.25 -7.45
C THR A 91 4.16 1.26 -7.03
N ALA A 92 3.65 1.15 -5.80
CA ALA A 92 2.80 2.17 -5.19
C ALA A 92 3.51 2.74 -3.96
N THR A 93 3.46 4.05 -3.80
CA THR A 93 4.02 4.75 -2.65
C THR A 93 2.89 5.26 -1.77
N PHE A 94 2.95 4.91 -0.48
CA PHE A 94 1.99 5.31 0.54
C PHE A 94 2.66 6.18 1.61
N CYS A 95 1.90 7.11 2.17
CA CYS A 95 2.15 7.58 3.53
C CYS A 95 1.45 6.65 4.49
N PHE A 96 2.20 6.01 5.38
CA PHE A 96 1.67 5.15 6.42
C PHE A 96 1.77 5.84 7.78
N GLU A 97 0.62 6.11 8.38
CA GLU A 97 0.52 6.67 9.73
C GLU A 97 0.07 5.53 10.67
N PRO A 98 0.98 4.95 11.47
CA PRO A 98 0.64 3.84 12.35
C PRO A 98 -0.30 4.31 13.47
N ASP A 99 -1.20 3.42 13.89
CA ASP A 99 -1.98 3.66 15.11
C ASP A 99 -1.04 3.77 16.33
N PRO A 100 -1.38 4.54 17.38
CA PRO A 100 -0.48 4.81 18.51
C PRO A 100 0.06 3.57 19.22
N ASP A 101 -0.72 2.48 19.25
CA ASP A 101 -0.38 1.21 19.91
C ASP A 101 0.22 0.17 18.93
N PHE A 102 0.33 0.50 17.65
CA PHE A 102 0.88 -0.42 16.65
C PHE A 102 2.41 -0.47 16.75
N VAL A 103 2.95 -1.69 16.90
CA VAL A 103 4.39 -1.91 16.95
C VAL A 103 4.93 -2.07 15.53
N LEU A 104 5.53 -0.99 15.04
CA LEU A 104 6.14 -0.93 13.72
C LEU A 104 7.40 -1.81 13.65
N ASP A 105 7.58 -2.52 12.53
CA ASP A 105 8.86 -3.17 12.22
C ASP A 105 9.95 -2.09 12.12
N PRO A 106 11.09 -2.24 12.82
CA PRO A 106 12.14 -1.22 12.88
C PRO A 106 12.80 -0.92 11.53
N ARG A 107 12.55 -1.74 10.49
CA ARG A 107 13.04 -1.53 9.13
C ARG A 107 12.13 -0.63 8.30
N VAL A 108 10.96 -0.26 8.82
CA VAL A 108 10.12 0.77 8.20
C VAL A 108 10.73 2.13 8.55
N SER A 109 11.48 2.69 7.60
CA SER A 109 12.21 3.96 7.74
C SER A 109 11.79 4.97 6.67
#